data_AF-A0A2T2SN44-F1
#
_entry.id   AF-A0A2T2SN44-F1
#
_cell.length_a   1.000
_cell.length_b   1.000
_cell.length_c   1.000
_cell.angle_alpha   90.00
_cell.angle_beta   90.00
_cell.angle_gamma   90.00
#
_symmetry.space_group_name_H-M   'P 1'
#
loop_
_entity.id
_entity.type
_entity.pdbx_description
1 polymer ?
#
loop_
_entity_poly.entity_id
_entity_poly.type
_entity_poly.pdbx_seq_one_letter_code
_entity_poly.pdbx_strand_id
1 'polypeptide(L)' 'MLERYIQEIRRREKVIRIFPNMNSAERLVGAICGETHEGWSTGRRYLNMDEYFDWKTAQQEDKPTVEKQAKP' A
#
# COMPACT_ATOMS: atom_id res chain seq x y z
N MET A 1 15.62 -2.18 0.28
CA MET A 1 14.35 -2.76 0.80
C MET A 1 14.12 -4.18 0.29
N LEU A 2 14.26 -4.42 -1.02
CA LEU A 2 14.09 -5.77 -1.60
C LEU A 2 15.03 -6.83 -0.99
N GLU A 3 16.28 -6.47 -0.72
CA GLU A 3 17.26 -7.40 -0.10
C GLU A 3 16.81 -7.90 1.28
N ARG A 4 16.19 -7.04 2.11
CA ARG A 4 15.64 -7.44 3.41
C ARG A 4 14.48 -8.43 3.24
N TYR A 5 13.63 -8.22 2.24
CA TYR A 5 12.52 -9.11 1.93
C TYR A 5 13.02 -10.50 1.49
N ILE A 6 14.03 -10.54 0.61
CA ILE A 6 14.65 -11.80 0.16
C ILE A 6 15.36 -12.50 1.33
N GLN A 7 16.01 -11.76 2.22
CA GLN A 7 16.63 -12.32 3.43
C GLN A 7 15.58 -12.96 4.36
N GLU A 8 14.44 -12.33 4.56
CA GLU A 8 13.36 -12.90 5.38
C GLU A 8 12.78 -14.18 4.78
N ILE A 9 12.58 -14.22 3.46
CA ILE A 9 12.17 -15.45 2.77
C ILE A 9 13.19 -16.56 3.00
N ARG A 10 14.49 -16.29 2.77
CA ARG A 10 15.56 -17.28 2.99
C ARG A 10 15.69 -17.71 4.45
N ARG A 11 15.42 -16.81 5.41
CA ARG A 11 15.45 -17.13 6.84
C ARG A 11 14.36 -18.15 7.19
N ARG A 12 13.14 -17.95 6.70
CA ARG A 12 12.01 -18.86 6.96
C ARG A 12 12.15 -20.17 6.18
N GLU A 13 12.68 -20.12 4.96
CA GLU A 13 13.05 -21.30 4.18
C GLU A 13 14.06 -22.19 4.93
N LYS A 14 15.10 -21.60 5.53
CA LYS A 14 16.16 -22.34 6.24
C LYS A 14 15.64 -23.20 7.40
N VAL A 15 14.53 -22.80 8.04
CA VAL A 15 13.89 -23.57 9.10
C VAL A 15 13.18 -24.80 8.54
N ILE A 16 12.54 -24.68 7.38
CA ILE A 16 11.77 -25.74 6.73
C ILE A 16 12.69 -26.76 6.06
N ARG A 17 13.85 -26.32 5.53
CA ARG A 17 14.87 -27.10 4.81
C ARG A 17 14.41 -27.70 3.48
N ILE A 18 13.30 -28.44 3.45
CA ILE A 18 12.73 -29.08 2.26
C ILE A 18 11.21 -28.90 2.28
N PHE A 19 10.65 -28.38 1.20
CA PHE A 19 9.19 -28.27 1.08
C PHE A 19 8.56 -29.60 0.66
N PRO A 20 7.41 -29.98 1.24
CA PRO A 20 6.72 -31.21 0.89
C PRO A 20 6.03 -31.15 -0.49
N ASN A 21 5.75 -29.95 -1.02
CA ASN A 21 5.21 -29.71 -2.36
C ASN A 21 5.33 -28.22 -2.73
N MET A 22 5.07 -27.88 -4.00
CA MET A 22 5.12 -26.50 -4.50
C MET A 22 4.12 -25.57 -3.79
N ASN A 23 2.88 -26.05 -3.56
CA ASN A 23 1.84 -25.27 -2.89
C ASN A 23 2.26 -24.82 -1.47
N SER A 24 3.10 -25.59 -0.80
CA SER A 24 3.62 -25.23 0.53
C SER A 24 4.60 -24.06 0.46
N ALA A 25 5.40 -23.98 -0.60
CA ALA A 25 6.29 -22.84 -0.84
C ALA A 25 5.47 -21.58 -1.19
N GLU A 26 4.45 -21.71 -2.04
CA GLU A 26 3.54 -20.61 -2.38
C GLU A 26 2.84 -20.05 -1.15
N ARG A 27 2.37 -20.93 -0.25
CA ARG A 27 1.74 -20.52 1.01
C ARG A 27 2.69 -19.73 1.92
N LEU A 28 3.96 -20.14 2.01
CA LEU A 28 4.95 -19.40 2.79
C LEU A 28 5.17 -18.00 2.20
N VAL A 29 5.42 -17.92 0.90
CA VAL A 29 5.70 -16.65 0.22
C VAL A 29 4.47 -15.74 0.30
N GLY A 30 3.27 -16.28 0.10
CA GLY A 30 2.02 -15.56 0.23
C GLY A 30 1.79 -14.99 1.63
N ALA A 31 2.08 -15.78 2.68
CA ALA A 31 1.98 -15.32 4.06
C ALA A 31 2.94 -14.15 4.34
N ILE A 32 4.21 -14.26 3.92
CA ILE A 32 5.21 -13.18 4.10
C ILE A 32 4.80 -11.91 3.34
N CYS A 33 4.25 -12.07 2.13
CA CYS A 33 3.76 -10.96 1.31
C CYS A 33 2.61 -10.23 2.02
N GLY A 34 1.65 -10.98 2.57
CA GLY A 34 0.54 -10.43 3.37
C GLY A 34 1.04 -9.65 4.58
N GLU A 35 1.91 -10.25 5.40
CA GLU A 35 2.50 -9.58 6.57
C GLU A 35 3.24 -8.29 6.19
N THR A 36 3.99 -8.31 5.08
CA THR A 36 4.73 -7.14 4.58
C THR A 36 3.77 -6.06 4.09
N HIS A 37 2.72 -6.44 3.37
CA HIS A 37 1.69 -5.52 2.91
C HIS A 37 0.99 -4.85 4.10
N GLU A 38 0.59 -5.60 5.11
CA GLU A 38 -0.01 -5.03 6.33
C GLU A 38 0.94 -4.04 7.02
N GLY A 39 2.23 -4.37 7.10
CA GLY A 39 3.26 -3.47 7.61
C GLY A 39 3.43 -2.18 6.79
N TRP A 40 3.26 -2.24 5.46
CA TRP A 40 3.27 -1.05 4.61
C TRP A 40 1.98 -0.24 4.70
N SER A 41 0.83 -0.91 4.76
CA SER A 41 -0.48 -0.27 4.85
C SER A 41 -0.69 0.43 6.20
N THR A 42 -0.13 -0.13 7.28
CA THR A 42 -0.24 0.39 8.65
C THR A 42 0.99 1.18 9.08
N GLY A 43 2.04 1.17 8.25
CA GLY A 43 3.30 1.85 8.49
C GLY A 43 3.17 3.38 8.49
N ARG A 44 4.31 4.07 8.60
CA ARG A 44 4.33 5.54 8.62
C ARG A 44 3.67 6.12 7.36
N ARG A 45 2.64 6.96 7.55
CA ARG A 45 2.12 7.85 6.50
C ARG A 45 3.22 8.84 6.13
N TYR A 46 3.91 8.57 5.02
CA TYR A 46 4.97 9.47 4.51
C TYR A 46 4.42 10.64 3.70
N LEU A 47 3.19 10.52 3.19
CA LEU A 47 2.48 11.59 2.50
C LEU A 47 1.16 11.80 3.23
N ASN A 48 1.07 12.87 4.01
CA ASN A 48 -0.20 13.32 4.53
C ASN A 48 -0.80 14.31 3.52
N MET A 49 -1.98 14.00 3.01
CA MET A 49 -2.68 14.83 2.02
C MET A 49 -3.72 15.74 2.67
N ASP A 50 -3.85 15.74 3.99
CA ASP A 50 -4.81 16.57 4.73
C ASP A 50 -4.70 18.05 4.31
N GLU A 51 -3.50 18.62 4.30
CA GLU A 51 -3.25 20.01 3.90
C GLU A 51 -3.61 20.29 2.43
N TYR A 52 -3.34 19.33 1.52
CA TYR A 52 -3.72 19.44 0.12
C TYR A 52 -5.25 19.42 -0.05
N PHE A 53 -5.95 18.57 0.71
CA PHE A 53 -7.39 18.49 0.66
C PHE A 53 -8.05 19.74 1.26
N ASP A 54 -7.51 20.29 2.34
CA ASP A 54 -7.96 21.56 2.92
C ASP A 54 -7.82 22.70 1.89
N TRP A 55 -6.66 22.81 1.25
CA TRP A 55 -6.43 23.78 0.16
C TRP A 55 -7.39 23.58 -1.01
N LYS A 56 -7.60 22.33 -1.46
CA LYS A 56 -8.49 22.02 -2.58
C LYS A 56 -9.94 22.38 -2.26
N THR A 57 -10.38 22.17 -1.03
CA THR A 57 -11.76 22.45 -0.60
C THR A 57 -12.00 23.95 -0.55
N ALA A 58 -11.04 24.73 -0.03
CA ALA A 58 -11.09 26.19 -0.06
C ALA A 58 -11.15 26.74 -1.52
N GLN A 59 -10.38 26.16 -2.44
CA GLN A 59 -10.42 26.54 -3.86
C GLN A 59 -11.73 26.15 -4.58
N GLN A 60 -12.47 25.19 -4.03
CA GLN A 60 -13.73 24.72 -4.61
C GLN A 60 -14.91 25.59 -4.15
N GLU A 61 -14.80 26.26 -3.00
CA GLU A 61 -15.73 27.30 -2.53
C GLU A 61 -15.50 28.64 -3.24
N ASP A 62 -14.28 28.93 -3.69
CA ASP A 62 -13.93 30.16 -4.43
C ASP A 62 -14.20 30.11 -5.95
N LYS A 63 -14.68 28.99 -6.50
CA LYS A 63 -15.21 28.98 -7.89
C LYS A 63 -16.62 29.59 -7.88
N PRO A 64 -16.81 30.83 -8.38
CA PRO A 64 -18.14 31.40 -8.44
C PRO A 64 -18.99 30.55 -9.38
N THR A 65 -20.26 30.42 -9.03
CA THR A 65 -21.40 29.72 -9.66
C THR A 65 -21.68 30.14 -11.13
N VAL A 66 -20.68 30.32 -11.98
CA VAL A 66 -20.84 30.88 -13.33
C VAL A 66 -21.37 29.86 -14.34
N GLU A 67 -21.34 28.55 -14.06
CA GLU A 67 -21.69 27.53 -15.08
C GLU A 67 -23.07 26.88 -14.95
N LYS A 68 -23.98 27.37 -14.10
CA LYS A 68 -25.38 26.86 -14.05
C LYS A 68 -26.43 27.70 -14.79
N GLN A 69 -26.04 28.79 -15.46
CA GLN A 69 -26.96 29.64 -16.23
C GLN A 69 -26.46 29.90 -17.66
N ALA A 70 -26.06 28.86 -18.40
CA ALA A 70 -25.87 28.99 -19.85
C ALA A 70 -25.91 27.63 -20.55
N LYS A 71 -27.09 27.01 -20.66
CA LYS A 71 -27.46 26.33 -21.91
C LYS A 71 -28.99 26.28 -22.07
N PRO A 72 -29.51 26.60 -23.27
CA PRO A 72 -30.95 26.66 -23.57
C PRO A 72 -31.69 25.33 -23.46
#